data_AF-A0A817MWF1-F1
#
_entry.id   AF-A0A817MWF1-F1
#
_cell.length_a   1.000
_cell.length_b   1.000
_cell.length_c   1.000
_cell.angle_alpha   90.00
_cell.angle_beta   90.00
_cell.angle_gamma   90.00
#
_symmetry.space_group_name_H-M   'P 1'
#
loop_
_entity.id
_entity.type
_entity.pdbx_description
1 polymer ?
#
loop_
_entity_poly.entity_id
_entity_poly.type
_entity_poly.pdbx_seq_one_letter_code
_entity_poly.pdbx_strand_id
1 'polypeptide(L)'
;MLIAELYRRVNLSGIFQGVNTAGALLPGAVSKCLYWHRSINIEKLLSVGFSQLGRRMTLEMMKKMYELPETTHVRGFRDMRESDIPKAFTLLTQ
;
A
#
# COMPACT_ATOMS: atom_id res chain seq x y z
N MET A 1 0.43 -26.05 -16.41
CA MET A 1 0.02 -24.66 -16.06
C MET A 1 -0.02 -24.50 -14.55
N LEU A 2 0.73 -23.56 -13.97
CA LEU A 2 0.80 -23.33 -12.50
C LEU A 2 -0.56 -23.03 -11.86
N ILE A 3 -1.39 -22.22 -12.51
CA ILE A 3 -2.70 -21.80 -12.00
C ILE A 3 -3.65 -23.00 -11.84
N ALA A 4 -3.66 -23.93 -12.79
CA ALA A 4 -4.53 -25.11 -12.74
C ALA A 4 -4.16 -26.06 -11.60
N GLU A 5 -2.87 -26.23 -11.32
CA GLU A 5 -2.40 -27.06 -10.19
C GLU A 5 -2.74 -26.42 -8.84
N LEU A 6 -2.65 -25.09 -8.74
CA LEU A 6 -3.09 -24.36 -7.55
C LEU A 6 -4.58 -24.62 -7.28
N TYR A 7 -5.43 -24.46 -8.30
CA TYR A 7 -6.86 -24.75 -8.17
C TYR A 7 -7.12 -26.19 -7.76
N ARG A 8 -6.39 -27.17 -8.32
CA ARG A 8 -6.52 -28.58 -7.92
C ARG A 8 -6.24 -28.79 -6.44
N ARG A 9 -5.16 -28.21 -5.90
CA ARG A 9 -4.78 -28.34 -4.48
C ARG A 9 -5.81 -27.68 -3.55
N VAL A 10 -6.28 -26.49 -3.90
CA VAL A 10 -7.27 -25.75 -3.10
C VAL A 10 -8.62 -26.46 -3.11
N ASN A 11 -9.05 -26.99 -4.26
CA ASN A 11 -10.29 -27.77 -4.36
C ASN A 11 -10.24 -29.07 -3.53
N LEU A 12 -9.08 -29.75 -3.46
CA LEU A 12 -8.92 -30.93 -2.59
C LEU A 12 -9.01 -30.60 -1.09
N SER A 13 -8.78 -29.36 -0.69
CA SER A 13 -9.02 -28.89 0.69
C SER A 13 -10.46 -28.43 0.94
N GLY A 14 -11.36 -28.59 -0.04
CA GLY A 14 -12.78 -28.20 0.07
C GLY A 14 -13.05 -26.71 -0.12
N ILE A 15 -12.07 -25.94 -0.60
CA ILE A 15 -12.22 -24.51 -0.90
C ILE A 15 -12.39 -24.36 -2.42
N PHE A 16 -13.41 -23.62 -2.85
CA PHE A 16 -13.76 -23.50 -4.28
C PHE A 16 -13.81 -22.05 -4.78
N GLN A 17 -13.51 -21.09 -3.90
CA GLN A 17 -13.46 -19.67 -4.21
C GLN A 17 -12.04 -19.14 -3.98
N GLY A 18 -11.64 -18.15 -4.78
CA GLY A 18 -10.35 -17.49 -4.65
C GLY A 18 -10.49 -16.00 -4.85
N VAL A 19 -9.63 -15.24 -4.15
CA VAL A 19 -9.52 -13.79 -4.31
C VAL A 19 -8.09 -13.48 -4.74
N ASN A 20 -7.95 -12.68 -5.79
CA ASN A 20 -6.66 -12.20 -6.26
C ASN A 20 -6.76 -10.73 -6.68
N THR A 21 -5.60 -10.10 -6.81
CA THR A 21 -5.45 -8.77 -7.39
C THR A 21 -4.48 -8.86 -8.55
N ALA A 22 -4.66 -7.99 -9.54
CA ALA A 22 -3.77 -7.92 -10.70
C ALA A 22 -3.59 -6.46 -11.12
N GLY A 23 -2.39 -6.13 -11.61
CA GLY A 23 -2.13 -4.81 -12.21
C GLY A 23 -2.73 -4.65 -13.61
N ALA A 24 -3.13 -5.76 -14.25
CA ALA A 24 -3.83 -5.78 -15.53
C ALA A 24 -5.34 -5.99 -15.33
N LEU A 25 -6.15 -5.48 -16.26
CA LEU A 25 -7.59 -5.71 -16.25
C LEU A 25 -7.90 -7.15 -16.68
N LEU A 26 -8.48 -7.94 -15.77
CA LEU A 26 -8.95 -9.29 -16.04
C LEU A 26 -10.49 -9.32 -16.19
N PRO A 27 -11.04 -10.23 -17.00
CA PRO A 27 -12.48 -10.48 -17.03
C PRO A 27 -13.00 -10.90 -15.64
N GLY A 28 -14.16 -10.36 -15.23
CA GLY A 28 -14.76 -10.68 -13.93
C GLY A 28 -14.20 -9.89 -12.73
N ALA A 29 -13.42 -8.83 -12.97
CA ALA A 29 -12.94 -7.96 -11.89
C ALA A 29 -14.09 -7.33 -11.09
N VAL A 30 -14.11 -7.56 -9.78
CA VAL A 30 -15.15 -7.05 -8.87
C VAL A 30 -14.99 -5.55 -8.57
N SER A 31 -13.75 -5.06 -8.51
CA SER A 31 -13.44 -3.66 -8.24
C SER A 31 -12.14 -3.21 -8.93
N LYS A 32 -11.98 -1.91 -9.10
CA LYS A 32 -10.77 -1.25 -9.59
C LYS A 32 -10.42 -0.10 -8.66
N CYS A 33 -9.15 0.02 -8.29
CA CYS A 33 -8.66 1.07 -7.41
C CYS A 33 -7.37 1.68 -8.00
N LEU A 34 -7.10 2.93 -7.64
CA LEU A 34 -5.88 3.64 -8.05
C LEU A 34 -4.91 3.69 -6.87
N TYR A 35 -3.62 3.51 -7.16
CA TYR A 35 -2.56 3.78 -6.19
C TYR A 35 -2.38 5.29 -6.05
N TRP A 36 -2.31 5.75 -4.81
CA TRP A 36 -1.91 7.12 -4.48
C TRP A 36 -0.50 7.12 -3.93
N HIS A 37 0.28 8.14 -4.29
CA HIS A 37 1.66 8.28 -3.85
C HIS A 37 1.82 9.51 -2.96
N ARG A 38 2.46 9.33 -1.80
CA ARG A 38 2.99 10.43 -0.98
C ARG A 38 4.51 10.42 -1.11
N SER A 39 5.06 11.48 -1.70
CA SER A 39 6.49 11.62 -1.89
C SER A 39 7.17 11.94 -0.55
N ILE A 40 8.15 11.11 -0.16
CA ILE A 40 8.90 11.25 1.09
C ILE A 40 10.33 11.73 0.79
N ASN A 41 11.08 10.97 -0.02
CA ASN A 41 12.43 11.35 -0.45
C ASN A 41 12.41 11.87 -1.89
N ILE A 42 12.27 13.19 -2.06
CA ILE A 42 12.13 13.82 -3.37
C ILE A 42 13.36 13.64 -4.25
N GLU A 43 14.57 13.78 -3.69
CA GLU A 43 15.83 13.66 -4.44
C GLU A 43 15.96 12.28 -5.09
N LYS A 44 15.71 11.23 -4.30
CA LYS A 44 15.77 9.86 -4.80
C LYS A 44 14.72 9.63 -5.87
N LEU A 45 13.47 10.05 -5.65
CA LEU A 45 12.36 9.84 -6.58
C LEU A 45 12.59 10.52 -7.94
N LEU A 46 13.26 11.68 -7.96
CA LEU A 46 13.66 12.36 -9.19
C LEU A 46 14.85 11.65 -9.85
N SER A 47 15.88 11.25 -9.08
CA SER A 47 17.09 10.61 -9.63
C SER A 47 16.81 9.30 -10.36
N VAL A 48 15.80 8.54 -9.92
CA VAL A 48 15.38 7.26 -10.53
C VAL A 48 14.26 7.43 -11.56
N GLY A 49 13.78 8.66 -11.78
CA GLY A 49 12.72 8.96 -12.76
C GLY A 49 11.31 8.51 -12.36
N PHE A 50 11.07 8.19 -11.08
CA PHE A 50 9.73 7.81 -10.60
C PHE A 50 8.78 9.01 -10.54
N SER A 51 9.30 10.19 -10.18
CA SER A 51 8.56 11.46 -10.17
C SER A 51 9.24 12.49 -11.07
N GLN A 52 8.53 13.55 -11.42
CA GLN A 52 9.03 14.64 -12.27
C GLN A 52 8.72 15.99 -11.64
N LEU A 53 9.54 16.99 -11.91
CA LEU A 53 9.28 18.37 -11.50
C LEU A 53 8.17 18.98 -12.36
N GLY A 54 7.18 19.59 -11.71
CA GLY A 54 6.14 20.35 -12.39
C GLY A 54 6.67 21.60 -13.08
N ARG A 55 5.88 22.16 -14.02
CA ARG A 55 6.22 23.44 -14.66
C ARG A 55 6.32 24.53 -13.57
N ARG A 56 7.46 25.21 -13.49
CA ARG A 56 7.79 26.24 -12.46
C ARG A 56 8.06 25.72 -11.04
N MET A 57 8.26 24.42 -10.85
CA MET A 57 8.72 23.88 -9.56
C MET A 57 10.23 23.69 -9.56
N THR A 58 10.89 24.12 -8.49
CA THR A 58 12.30 23.78 -8.21
C THR A 58 12.37 22.58 -7.25
N LEU A 59 13.53 21.92 -7.20
CA LEU A 59 13.80 20.83 -6.26
C LEU A 59 13.54 21.27 -4.80
N GLU A 60 14.06 22.43 -4.42
CA GLU A 60 13.95 22.98 -3.07
C GLU A 60 12.50 23.32 -2.69
N MET A 61 11.72 23.87 -3.62
CA MET A 61 10.28 24.10 -3.40
C MET A 61 9.52 22.79 -3.18
N MET A 62 9.84 21.75 -3.95
CA MET A 62 9.20 20.44 -3.82
C MET A 62 9.58 19.77 -2.50
N LYS A 63 10.87 19.79 -2.12
CA LYS A 63 11.32 19.27 -0.81
C LYS A 63 10.58 19.92 0.35
N LYS A 64 10.51 21.26 0.36
CA LYS A 64 9.79 22.01 1.40
C LYS A 64 8.30 21.70 1.45
N MET A 65 7.66 21.49 0.29
CA MET A 65 6.24 21.13 0.22
C MET A 65 5.94 19.74 0.80
N TYR A 66 6.87 18.79 0.61
CA TYR A 66 6.72 17.41 1.07
C TYR A 66 7.42 17.11 2.39
N GLU A 67 8.03 18.12 3.00
CA GLU A 67 8.72 18.03 4.28
C GLU A 67 7.79 17.47 5.37
N LEU A 68 8.34 16.59 6.22
CA LEU A 68 7.64 15.96 7.32
C LEU A 68 8.30 16.36 8.64
N PRO A 69 7.53 16.48 9.73
CA PRO A 69 8.07 16.68 11.07
C PRO A 69 9.01 15.52 11.48
N GLU A 70 10.03 15.83 12.26
CA GLU A 70 10.95 14.81 12.81
C GLU A 70 10.27 13.90 13.85
N THR A 71 9.30 14.45 14.59
CA THR A 71 8.58 13.73 15.65
C THR A 71 7.08 13.69 15.37
N THR A 72 6.46 12.56 15.68
CA THR A 72 5.00 12.40 15.56
C THR A 72 4.25 13.33 16.52
N HIS A 73 3.19 13.97 16.05
CA HIS A 73 2.36 14.86 16.87
C HIS A 73 1.33 14.14 17.76
N VAL A 74 1.07 12.86 17.49
CA VAL A 74 -0.01 12.11 18.16
C VAL A 74 0.46 11.65 19.54
N ARG A 75 -0.16 12.19 20.60
CA ARG A 75 0.15 11.82 21.99
C ARG A 75 -0.15 10.35 22.24
N GLY A 76 0.82 9.63 22.82
CA GLY A 76 0.69 8.21 23.13
C GLY A 76 0.84 7.30 21.92
N PHE A 77 1.22 7.85 20.75
CA PHE A 77 1.61 7.04 19.61
C PHE A 77 2.88 6.26 19.94
N ARG A 78 2.77 4.93 19.82
CA ARG A 78 3.84 3.99 20.10
C ARG A 78 3.66 2.76 19.22
N ASP A 79 4.72 2.00 19.07
CA ASP A 79 4.65 0.71 18.37
C ASP A 79 3.68 -0.25 19.06
N MET A 80 3.03 -1.06 18.23
CA MET A 80 2.10 -2.10 18.66
C MET A 80 2.86 -3.21 19.40
N ARG A 81 2.30 -3.67 20.52
CA ARG A 81 2.82 -4.80 21.31
C ARG A 81 1.85 -5.98 21.22
N GLU A 82 2.33 -7.17 21.56
CA GLU A 82 1.49 -8.38 21.56
C GLU A 82 0.23 -8.23 22.43
N SER A 83 0.36 -7.53 23.57
CA SER A 83 -0.77 -7.21 24.46
C SER A 83 -1.89 -6.38 23.81
N ASP A 84 -1.58 -5.66 22.73
CA ASP A 84 -2.55 -4.80 22.04
C ASP A 84 -3.35 -5.56 20.97
N ILE A 85 -2.91 -6.77 20.57
CA ILE A 85 -3.52 -7.54 19.48
C ILE A 85 -5.02 -7.73 19.67
N PRO A 86 -5.53 -8.19 20.85
CA PRO A 86 -6.97 -8.40 21.02
C PRO A 86 -7.77 -7.12 20.80
N LYS A 87 -7.28 -5.99 21.32
CA LYS A 87 -7.95 -4.69 21.19
C LYS A 87 -7.92 -4.16 19.76
N ALA A 88 -6.78 -4.30 19.08
CA ALA A 88 -6.64 -3.87 17.68
C ALA A 88 -7.55 -4.68 16.75
N PHE A 89 -7.63 -6.01 16.96
CA PHE A 89 -8.56 -6.87 16.21
C PHE A 89 -10.00 -6.42 16.42
N THR A 90 -10.43 -6.25 17.67
CA THR A 90 -11.78 -5.78 18.00
C THR A 90 -12.11 -4.42 17.38
N LEU A 91 -11.14 -3.49 17.27
CA LEU A 91 -11.38 -2.20 16.60
C LEU A 91 -11.46 -2.31 15.08
N LEU A 92 -10.68 -3.20 14.46
CA LEU A 92 -10.64 -3.37 13.01
C LEU A 92 -11.87 -4.10 12.46
N THR A 93 -12.44 -5.02 13.25
CA THR A 93 -13.58 -5.86 12.82
C THR A 93 -14.93 -5.32 13.27
N GLN A 94 -14.97 -4.15 13.89
CA GLN A 94 -16.22 -3.47 14.26
C GLN A 94 -16.98 -2.94 13.05
#